data_AF-A0A3M5RQ71-F1
#
_entry.id   AF-A0A3M5RQ71-F1
#
_cell.length_a   1.000
_cell.length_b   1.000
_cell.length_c   1.000
_cell.angle_alpha   90.00
_cell.angle_beta   90.00
_cell.angle_gamma   90.00
#
_symmetry.space_group_name_H-M   'P 1'
#
loop_
_entity.id
_entity.type
_entity.pdbx_description
1 polymer ?
#
loop_
_entity_poly.entity_id
_entity_poly.type
_entity_poly.pdbx_seq_one_letter_code
_entity_poly.pdbx_strand_id
1 'polypeptide(L)'
;MQTPLRYMNMPTNGFAQFYRSSALAQDRLHQRRYEKPVFIVIAEHDSVLDTEYVLDNFNQRFSHPASRLIWYGDLPGKTIDMPRVEVRTDSLPEYRISRFSHMGILFAPDNPLYGTAGSQRICWNGQSTSDTAKCMAEGPVWYSDWGYNEPGKVHARLTFNPYFEWQTHVMLGVLSEAR
;
A
#
# COMPACT_ATOMS: atom_id res chain seq x y z
N MET A 1 -2.48 1.78 -22.61
CA MET A 1 -1.16 1.37 -22.08
C MET A 1 -1.34 -0.01 -21.46
N GLN A 2 -0.67 -1.05 -21.97
CA GLN A 2 -0.69 -2.38 -21.36
C GLN A 2 0.72 -2.70 -20.88
N THR A 3 0.83 -3.23 -19.65
CA THR A 3 2.07 -3.81 -19.16
C THR A 3 2.05 -5.33 -19.40
N PRO A 4 3.21 -5.97 -19.62
CA PRO A 4 3.30 -7.43 -19.73
C PRO A 4 2.68 -8.17 -18.53
N LEU A 5 2.66 -7.51 -17.36
CA LEU A 5 2.18 -8.04 -16.09
C LEU A 5 0.69 -7.81 -15.84
N ARG A 6 -0.05 -7.26 -16.81
CA ARG A 6 -1.51 -7.10 -16.76
C ARG A 6 -2.05 -6.36 -15.53
N TYR A 7 -1.24 -5.58 -14.83
CA TYR A 7 -1.70 -4.77 -13.68
C TYR A 7 -2.87 -3.86 -14.06
N MET A 8 -2.84 -3.32 -15.29
CA MET A 8 -3.88 -2.46 -15.85
C MET A 8 -5.09 -3.21 -16.44
N ASN A 9 -5.09 -4.55 -16.39
CA ASN A 9 -6.12 -5.38 -17.01
C ASN A 9 -6.78 -6.25 -15.94
N MET A 10 -8.07 -6.02 -15.70
CA MET A 10 -8.86 -6.84 -14.79
C MET A 10 -10.15 -7.26 -15.52
N PRO A 11 -10.48 -8.56 -15.59
CA PRO A 11 -11.72 -8.99 -16.22
C PRO A 11 -12.92 -8.45 -15.44
N THR A 12 -14.00 -8.04 -16.13
CA THR A 12 -15.21 -7.51 -15.50
C THR A 12 -15.79 -8.44 -14.44
N ASN A 13 -15.75 -9.75 -14.68
CA ASN A 13 -16.16 -10.73 -13.67
C ASN A 13 -15.27 -10.67 -12.41
N GLY A 14 -13.96 -10.44 -12.56
CA GLY A 14 -13.04 -10.26 -11.44
C GLY A 14 -13.42 -9.08 -10.55
N PHE A 15 -13.77 -7.93 -11.15
CA PHE A 15 -14.29 -6.78 -10.40
C PHE A 15 -15.59 -7.11 -9.66
N ALA A 16 -16.53 -7.80 -10.33
CA ALA A 16 -17.80 -8.17 -9.72
C ALA A 16 -17.61 -9.12 -8.52
N GLN A 17 -16.71 -10.10 -8.63
CA GLN A 17 -16.41 -11.00 -7.51
C GLN A 17 -15.74 -10.26 -6.36
N PHE A 18 -14.75 -9.41 -6.64
CA PHE A 18 -14.10 -8.58 -5.62
C PHE A 18 -15.12 -7.73 -4.85
N TYR A 19 -15.99 -7.01 -5.56
CA TYR A 19 -17.03 -6.19 -4.94
C TYR A 19 -17.94 -7.02 -4.03
N ARG A 20 -18.49 -8.15 -4.54
CA ARG A 20 -19.41 -9.01 -3.78
C ARG A 20 -18.75 -9.61 -2.55
N SER A 21 -17.51 -10.10 -2.67
CA SER A 21 -16.78 -10.67 -1.53
C SER A 21 -16.44 -9.62 -0.49
N SER A 22 -16.05 -8.41 -0.91
CA SER A 22 -15.71 -7.31 -0.01
C SER A 22 -16.95 -6.80 0.74
N ALA A 23 -18.08 -6.63 0.05
CA ALA A 23 -19.35 -6.25 0.67
C ALA A 23 -19.79 -7.29 1.73
N LEU A 24 -19.75 -8.58 1.39
CA LEU A 24 -20.10 -9.64 2.33
C LEU A 24 -19.14 -9.70 3.53
N ALA A 25 -17.84 -9.46 3.31
CA ALA A 25 -16.87 -9.40 4.39
C ALA A 25 -17.13 -8.22 5.33
N GLN A 26 -17.40 -7.02 4.77
CA GLN A 26 -17.77 -5.84 5.55
C GLN A 26 -19.04 -6.06 6.36
N ASP A 27 -20.12 -6.58 5.76
CA ASP A 27 -21.37 -6.90 6.46
C ASP A 27 -21.12 -7.81 7.67
N ARG A 28 -20.29 -8.85 7.51
CA ARG A 28 -19.94 -9.78 8.60
C ARG A 28 -19.11 -9.11 9.69
N LEU A 29 -18.17 -8.22 9.32
CA LEU A 29 -17.38 -7.42 10.27
C LEU A 29 -18.21 -6.35 10.99
N HIS A 30 -19.34 -5.94 10.40
CA HIS A 30 -20.33 -5.05 11.02
C HIS A 30 -21.19 -5.73 12.08
N GLN A 31 -21.44 -7.03 11.94
CA GLN A 31 -22.29 -7.78 12.87
C GLN A 31 -21.57 -8.24 14.13
N ARG A 32 -20.26 -8.49 14.08
CA ARG A 32 -19.49 -9.02 15.21
C ARG A 32 -18.02 -8.64 15.14
N ARG A 33 -17.34 -8.70 16.29
CA ARG A 33 -15.89 -8.60 16.36
C ARG A 33 -15.24 -9.82 15.71
N TYR A 34 -14.05 -9.61 15.15
CA TYR A 34 -13.21 -10.65 14.60
C TYR A 34 -12.07 -10.95 15.57
N GLU A 35 -12.11 -12.13 16.17
CA GLU A 35 -11.26 -12.50 17.30
C GLU A 35 -10.01 -13.27 16.90
N LYS A 36 -9.80 -13.53 15.61
CA LYS A 36 -8.58 -14.19 15.12
C LYS A 36 -7.49 -13.16 14.78
N PRO A 37 -6.21 -13.56 14.75
CA PRO A 37 -5.12 -12.69 14.32
C PRO A 37 -5.37 -12.11 12.93
N VAL A 38 -5.10 -10.81 12.79
CA VAL A 38 -5.23 -10.07 11.53
C VAL A 38 -4.02 -9.20 11.30
N PHE A 39 -3.52 -9.25 10.07
CA PHE A 39 -2.45 -8.40 9.58
C PHE A 39 -3.01 -7.46 8.51
N ILE A 40 -2.82 -6.16 8.69
CA ILE A 40 -3.22 -5.11 7.73
C ILE A 40 -2.00 -4.25 7.43
N VAL A 41 -1.84 -3.83 6.19
CA VAL A 41 -0.85 -2.82 5.78
C VAL A 41 -1.58 -1.75 5.00
N ILE A 42 -1.35 -0.48 5.36
CA ILE A 42 -1.97 0.68 4.72
C ILE A 42 -0.88 1.70 4.38
N ALA A 43 -0.98 2.29 3.19
CA ALA A 43 -0.34 3.55 2.87
C ALA A 43 -1.35 4.68 3.09
N GLU A 44 -1.01 5.66 3.94
CA GLU A 44 -1.86 6.80 4.31
C GLU A 44 -2.49 7.47 3.09
N HIS A 45 -1.66 7.70 2.07
CA HIS A 45 -2.00 8.47 0.88
C HIS A 45 -2.69 7.64 -0.23
N ASP A 46 -3.17 6.41 0.07
CA ASP A 46 -3.89 5.62 -0.91
C ASP A 46 -5.25 6.25 -1.28
N SER A 47 -5.30 6.88 -2.46
CA SER A 47 -6.51 7.51 -3.02
C SER A 47 -7.71 6.59 -3.26
N VAL A 48 -7.54 5.26 -3.16
CA VAL A 48 -8.61 4.27 -3.40
C VAL A 48 -9.33 3.89 -2.10
N LEU A 49 -8.67 4.02 -0.94
CA LEU A 49 -9.16 3.55 0.35
C LEU A 49 -9.55 4.72 1.26
N ASP A 50 -10.55 4.48 2.11
CA ASP A 50 -10.78 5.29 3.31
C ASP A 50 -9.86 4.76 4.43
N THR A 51 -8.67 5.33 4.54
CA THR A 51 -7.60 4.82 5.43
C THR A 51 -7.93 5.03 6.90
N GLU A 52 -8.57 6.15 7.26
CA GLU A 52 -9.06 6.41 8.62
C GLU A 52 -10.14 5.41 9.02
N TYR A 53 -11.10 5.10 8.14
CA TYR A 53 -12.12 4.09 8.41
C TYR A 53 -11.49 2.72 8.69
N VAL A 54 -10.46 2.33 7.93
CA VAL A 54 -9.78 1.04 8.18
C VAL A 54 -9.04 1.05 9.51
N LEU A 55 -8.33 2.13 9.83
CA LEU A 55 -7.64 2.29 11.12
C LEU A 55 -8.63 2.18 12.30
N ASP A 56 -9.79 2.80 12.17
CA ASP A 56 -10.83 2.78 13.20
C ASP A 56 -11.48 1.42 13.34
N ASN A 57 -11.83 0.77 12.21
CA ASN A 57 -12.36 -0.57 12.24
C ASN A 57 -11.33 -1.58 12.75
N PHE A 58 -10.04 -1.43 12.43
CA PHE A 58 -8.97 -2.25 12.98
C PHE A 58 -9.00 -2.24 14.50
N ASN A 59 -9.01 -1.05 15.09
CA ASN A 59 -8.98 -0.88 16.54
C ASN A 59 -10.29 -1.31 17.22
N GLN A 60 -11.45 -1.09 16.58
CA GLN A 60 -12.76 -1.37 17.19
C GLN A 60 -13.24 -2.82 17.01
N ARG A 61 -12.89 -3.48 15.90
CA ARG A 61 -13.51 -4.74 15.48
C ARG A 61 -12.59 -5.94 15.51
N PHE A 62 -11.31 -5.76 15.27
CA PHE A 62 -10.34 -6.85 15.34
C PHE A 62 -9.80 -6.87 16.75
N SER A 63 -10.09 -7.89 17.55
CA SER A 63 -9.80 -7.88 18.99
C SER A 63 -8.59 -8.72 19.39
N HIS A 64 -8.08 -9.57 18.51
CA HIS A 64 -6.95 -10.44 18.85
C HIS A 64 -5.70 -9.61 19.22
N PRO A 65 -5.03 -9.90 20.35
CA PRO A 65 -3.87 -9.13 20.80
C PRO A 65 -2.66 -9.25 19.87
N ALA A 66 -2.55 -10.35 19.11
CA ALA A 66 -1.51 -10.52 18.10
C ALA A 66 -1.78 -9.80 16.78
N SER A 67 -2.98 -9.26 16.56
CA SER A 67 -3.24 -8.51 15.32
C SER A 67 -2.30 -7.31 15.21
N ARG A 68 -1.85 -7.02 13.99
CA ARG A 68 -0.99 -5.87 13.70
C ARG A 68 -1.49 -5.13 12.47
N LEU A 69 -1.52 -3.80 12.56
CA LEU A 69 -1.70 -2.91 11.43
C LEU A 69 -0.40 -2.15 11.22
N ILE A 70 0.15 -2.19 10.01
CA ILE A 70 1.25 -1.32 9.61
C ILE A 70 0.66 -0.10 8.90
N TRP A 71 1.05 1.08 9.35
CA TRP A 71 0.71 2.36 8.75
C TRP A 71 1.96 3.00 8.14
N TYR A 72 1.97 3.15 6.82
CA TYR A 72 2.99 3.92 6.10
C TYR A 72 2.50 5.35 5.91
N GLY A 73 3.16 6.30 6.57
CA GLY A 73 2.81 7.72 6.60
C GLY A 73 2.76 8.26 8.03
N ASP A 74 2.06 9.37 8.21
CA ASP A 74 1.82 9.99 9.51
C ASP A 74 0.45 9.57 10.05
N LEU A 75 0.36 9.22 11.34
CA LEU A 75 -0.92 8.84 11.92
C LEU A 75 -1.84 10.08 12.05
N PRO A 76 -3.13 9.95 11.74
CA PRO A 76 -4.07 11.06 11.85
C PRO A 76 -4.34 11.36 13.33
N GLY A 77 -3.77 12.45 13.84
CA GLY A 77 -4.23 13.26 15.00
C GLY A 77 -4.68 12.57 16.30
N LYS A 78 -4.47 11.26 16.48
CA LYS A 78 -5.07 10.49 17.57
C LYS A 78 -4.09 10.35 18.74
N THR A 79 -4.51 10.91 19.86
CA THR A 79 -3.92 10.81 21.21
C THR A 79 -4.21 9.47 21.91
N ILE A 80 -4.79 8.50 21.20
CA ILE A 80 -5.16 7.19 21.74
C ILE A 80 -3.99 6.24 21.51
N ASP A 81 -3.56 5.56 22.57
CA ASP A 81 -2.60 4.47 22.47
C ASP A 81 -3.19 3.36 21.58
N MET A 82 -2.55 3.12 20.44
CA MET A 82 -2.90 2.06 19.49
C MET A 82 -1.79 1.00 19.51
N PRO A 83 -1.71 0.15 20.54
CA PRO A 83 -0.56 -0.74 20.78
C PRO A 83 -0.37 -1.84 19.72
N ARG A 84 -1.30 -1.95 18.77
CA ARG A 84 -1.27 -2.91 17.66
C ARG A 84 -1.01 -2.24 16.31
N VAL A 85 -0.73 -0.94 16.31
CA VAL A 85 -0.43 -0.15 15.11
C VAL A 85 1.06 0.18 15.08
N GLU A 86 1.73 -0.28 14.04
CA GLU A 86 3.15 -0.06 13.80
C GLU A 86 3.31 0.99 12.69
N VAL A 87 3.98 2.11 12.98
CA VAL A 87 4.09 3.23 12.04
C VAL A 87 5.49 3.27 11.42
N ARG A 88 5.55 3.54 10.11
CA ARG A 88 6.79 3.87 9.40
C ARG A 88 6.52 5.06 8.49
N THR A 89 7.50 5.94 8.32
CA THR A 89 7.39 7.03 7.34
C THR A 89 7.24 6.46 5.94
N ASP A 90 6.51 7.16 5.07
CA ASP A 90 6.36 6.83 3.66
C ASP A 90 7.21 7.73 2.74
N SER A 91 8.03 8.61 3.31
CA SER A 91 8.97 9.47 2.58
C SER A 91 10.40 9.01 2.85
N LEU A 92 11.05 8.47 1.81
CA LEU A 92 12.40 7.89 1.88
C LEU A 92 13.28 8.48 0.78
N PRO A 93 13.92 9.65 1.02
CA PRO A 93 14.74 10.33 0.03
C PRO A 93 15.90 9.50 -0.51
N GLU A 94 16.48 8.61 0.30
CA GLU A 94 17.55 7.69 -0.09
C GLU A 94 17.12 6.69 -1.18
N TYR A 95 15.81 6.41 -1.26
CA TYR A 95 15.19 5.61 -2.32
C TYR A 95 14.48 6.46 -3.38
N ARG A 96 14.56 7.80 -3.27
CA ARG A 96 13.76 8.77 -4.05
C ARG A 96 12.26 8.53 -3.93
N ILE A 97 11.78 8.13 -2.77
CA ILE A 97 10.35 7.92 -2.51
C ILE A 97 9.81 9.18 -1.85
N SER A 98 8.84 9.83 -2.49
CA SER A 98 8.10 10.95 -1.88
C SER A 98 6.94 10.48 -1.02
N ARG A 99 6.26 9.39 -1.42
CA ARG A 99 5.09 8.80 -0.76
C ARG A 99 4.94 7.32 -1.08
N PHE A 100 4.32 6.54 -0.20
CA PHE A 100 4.05 5.12 -0.48
C PHE A 100 2.80 4.92 -1.31
N SER A 101 2.87 4.01 -2.29
CA SER A 101 1.70 3.46 -2.97
C SER A 101 1.33 2.09 -2.40
N HIS A 102 0.04 1.74 -2.47
CA HIS A 102 -0.44 0.38 -2.19
C HIS A 102 0.26 -0.72 -2.99
N MET A 103 0.70 -0.45 -4.22
CA MET A 103 1.50 -1.40 -4.99
C MET A 103 2.85 -1.70 -4.34
N GLY A 104 3.46 -0.70 -3.70
CA GLY A 104 4.75 -0.80 -3.05
C GLY A 104 4.78 -1.90 -2.00
N ILE A 105 3.66 -2.08 -1.28
CA ILE A 105 3.49 -3.06 -0.19
C ILE A 105 3.90 -4.48 -0.58
N LEU A 106 3.74 -4.86 -1.85
CA LEU A 106 3.80 -6.25 -2.31
C LEU A 106 5.17 -6.77 -2.73
N PHE A 107 6.14 -5.90 -3.02
CA PHE A 107 7.39 -6.32 -3.67
C PHE A 107 8.63 -5.85 -2.92
N ALA A 108 9.61 -6.76 -2.82
CA ALA A 108 10.92 -6.47 -2.26
C ALA A 108 11.75 -5.53 -3.16
N PRO A 109 12.71 -4.77 -2.60
CA PRO A 109 13.56 -3.85 -3.36
C PRO A 109 14.44 -4.51 -4.43
N ASP A 110 14.72 -5.81 -4.31
CA ASP A 110 15.52 -6.62 -5.23
C ASP A 110 14.66 -7.35 -6.29
N ASN A 111 13.34 -7.13 -6.29
CA ASN A 111 12.46 -7.74 -7.28
C ASN A 111 12.88 -7.32 -8.71
N PRO A 112 13.12 -8.27 -9.63
CA PRO A 112 13.65 -7.96 -10.96
C PRO A 112 12.69 -7.18 -11.87
N LEU A 113 11.41 -7.14 -11.52
CA LEU A 113 10.38 -6.43 -12.27
C LEU A 113 10.03 -5.10 -11.60
N TYR A 114 9.79 -5.09 -10.29
CA TYR A 114 9.24 -3.94 -9.58
C TYR A 114 10.17 -3.30 -8.54
N GLY A 115 11.36 -3.87 -8.33
CA GLY A 115 12.35 -3.38 -7.38
C GLY A 115 13.02 -2.08 -7.82
N THR A 116 14.05 -1.68 -7.07
CA THR A 116 14.82 -0.44 -7.31
C THR A 116 15.49 -0.40 -8.69
N ALA A 117 15.92 -1.57 -9.18
CA ALA A 117 16.46 -1.80 -10.52
C ALA A 117 15.49 -2.59 -11.42
N GLY A 118 14.20 -2.58 -11.09
CA GLY A 118 13.17 -3.34 -11.79
C GLY A 118 12.96 -2.88 -13.23
N SER A 119 12.65 -3.84 -14.11
CA SER A 119 12.38 -3.56 -15.53
C SER A 119 11.00 -2.95 -15.82
N GLN A 120 10.09 -2.92 -14.83
CA GLN A 120 8.70 -2.47 -14.98
C GLN A 120 8.47 -1.15 -14.25
N ARG A 121 8.71 -0.05 -14.94
CA ARG A 121 8.38 1.30 -14.48
C ARG A 121 6.97 1.70 -14.91
N ILE A 122 6.16 2.20 -13.99
CA ILE A 122 4.82 2.73 -14.29
C ILE A 122 4.84 4.26 -14.20
N CYS A 123 4.90 4.94 -15.33
CA CYS A 123 4.92 6.40 -15.42
C CYS A 123 3.53 7.05 -15.50
N TRP A 124 2.50 6.24 -15.73
CA TRP A 124 1.13 6.71 -15.64
C TRP A 124 0.76 6.85 -14.15
N ASN A 125 1.04 8.04 -13.61
CA ASN A 125 0.98 8.29 -12.17
C ASN A 125 0.13 9.52 -11.78
N GLY A 126 -0.74 9.98 -12.68
CA GLY A 126 -1.60 11.14 -12.44
C GLY A 126 -0.92 12.51 -12.62
N GLN A 127 0.32 12.54 -13.11
CA GLN A 127 1.05 13.78 -13.45
C GLN A 127 0.74 14.29 -14.87
N SER A 128 1.32 15.45 -15.21
CA SER A 128 1.16 16.06 -16.54
C SER A 128 1.65 15.14 -17.67
N THR A 129 1.19 15.38 -18.91
CA THR A 129 1.67 14.65 -20.08
C THR A 129 3.18 14.86 -20.32
N SER A 130 3.68 16.07 -20.06
CA SER A 130 5.10 16.42 -20.14
C SER A 130 5.93 15.61 -19.14
N ASP A 131 5.50 15.54 -17.88
CA ASP A 131 6.24 14.79 -16.86
C ASP A 131 6.10 13.28 -17.05
N THR A 132 4.97 12.82 -17.58
CA THR A 132 4.81 11.42 -17.99
C THR A 132 5.83 11.06 -19.07
N ALA A 133 6.03 11.93 -20.08
CA ALA A 133 7.05 11.71 -21.11
C ALA A 133 8.46 11.71 -20.53
N LYS A 134 8.79 12.61 -19.59
CA LYS A 134 10.07 12.62 -18.88
C LYS A 134 10.31 11.34 -18.07
N CYS A 135 9.28 10.81 -17.41
CA CYS A 135 9.39 9.56 -16.65
C CYS A 135 9.71 8.36 -17.56
N MET A 136 9.11 8.33 -18.76
CA MET A 136 9.30 7.27 -19.75
C MET A 136 10.67 7.34 -20.44
N ALA A 137 11.31 8.50 -20.43
CA ALA A 137 12.69 8.66 -20.89
C ALA A 137 13.67 7.98 -19.92
N GLU A 138 14.88 7.71 -20.41
CA GLU A 138 15.95 7.22 -19.56
C GLU A 138 16.36 8.26 -18.53
N GLY A 139 16.58 7.82 -17.29
CA GLY A 139 17.01 8.69 -16.21
C GLY A 139 16.43 8.32 -14.84
N PRO A 140 16.91 9.01 -13.79
CA PRO A 140 16.38 8.85 -12.44
C PRO A 140 14.98 9.46 -12.35
N VAL A 141 14.13 8.81 -11.56
CA VAL A 141 12.79 9.28 -11.22
C VAL A 141 12.62 9.25 -9.70
N TRP A 142 11.63 9.99 -9.22
CA TRP A 142 11.08 9.81 -7.88
C TRP A 142 9.92 8.82 -7.93
N TYR A 143 9.54 8.27 -6.78
CA TYR A 143 8.44 7.33 -6.64
C TYR A 143 7.35 7.90 -5.73
N SER A 144 6.08 7.68 -6.09
CA SER A 144 4.94 8.09 -5.27
C SER A 144 3.71 7.21 -5.48
N ASP A 145 2.67 7.52 -4.71
CA ASP A 145 1.27 7.13 -4.91
C ASP A 145 0.63 7.82 -6.12
N TRP A 146 -0.69 7.64 -6.29
CA TRP A 146 -1.41 8.13 -7.46
C TRP A 146 -1.73 9.61 -7.31
N GLY A 147 -1.36 10.41 -8.31
CA GLY A 147 -1.74 11.82 -8.40
C GLY A 147 -0.87 12.75 -7.56
N TYR A 148 0.08 12.23 -6.79
CA TYR A 148 1.05 13.07 -6.10
C TYR A 148 1.99 13.76 -7.09
N ASN A 149 2.15 15.07 -6.92
CA ASN A 149 3.02 15.92 -7.72
C ASN A 149 3.82 16.84 -6.80
N GLU A 150 5.10 17.02 -7.09
CA GLU A 150 6.00 17.89 -6.33
C GLU A 150 6.91 18.67 -7.29
N PRO A 151 7.06 20.00 -7.13
CA PRO A 151 7.92 20.80 -7.99
C PRO A 151 9.34 20.26 -8.06
N GLY A 152 9.89 20.15 -9.28
CA GLY A 152 11.25 19.66 -9.51
C GLY A 152 11.40 18.14 -9.45
N LYS A 153 10.32 17.37 -9.25
CA LYS A 153 10.34 15.91 -9.27
C LYS A 153 9.42 15.35 -10.36
N VAL A 154 9.88 14.29 -10.99
CA VAL A 154 9.10 13.49 -11.94
C VAL A 154 8.87 12.13 -11.31
N HIS A 155 7.61 11.74 -11.17
CA HIS A 155 7.26 10.53 -10.43
C HIS A 155 6.97 9.34 -11.35
N ALA A 156 7.34 8.16 -10.87
CA ALA A 156 6.77 6.88 -11.25
C ALA A 156 5.96 6.34 -10.07
N ARG A 157 5.03 5.42 -10.33
CA ARG A 157 4.36 4.65 -9.28
C ARG A 157 5.40 3.94 -8.41
N LEU A 158 5.32 4.07 -7.09
CA LEU A 158 6.10 3.20 -6.21
C LEU A 158 5.60 1.75 -6.32
N THR A 159 6.49 0.83 -6.66
CA THR A 159 6.18 -0.60 -6.83
C THR A 159 6.98 -1.52 -5.93
N PHE A 160 7.86 -1.01 -5.07
CA PHE A 160 8.61 -1.81 -4.09
C PHE A 160 8.54 -1.17 -2.70
N ASN A 161 8.86 -1.97 -1.68
CA ASN A 161 8.87 -1.54 -0.29
C ASN A 161 10.26 -1.73 0.33
N PRO A 162 11.00 -0.64 0.64
CA PRO A 162 12.25 -0.72 1.42
C PRO A 162 12.12 -1.43 2.78
N TYR A 163 10.92 -1.48 3.33
CA TYR A 163 10.61 -2.17 4.58
C TYR A 163 10.11 -3.61 4.39
N PHE A 164 10.22 -4.20 3.20
CA PHE A 164 9.61 -5.50 2.88
C PHE A 164 9.98 -6.62 3.87
N GLU A 165 11.26 -6.74 4.23
CA GLU A 165 11.72 -7.76 5.20
C GLU A 165 11.13 -7.53 6.59
N TRP A 166 11.13 -6.28 7.07
CA TRP A 166 10.52 -5.92 8.35
C TRP A 166 9.00 -6.18 8.34
N GLN A 167 8.30 -5.75 7.29
CA GLN A 167 6.86 -5.98 7.10
C GLN A 167 6.55 -7.47 7.13
N THR A 168 7.36 -8.29 6.43
CA THR A 168 7.21 -9.74 6.38
C THR A 168 7.43 -10.37 7.75
N HIS A 169 8.41 -9.90 8.52
CA HIS A 169 8.62 -10.37 9.88
C HIS A 169 7.40 -10.10 10.79
N VAL A 170 6.81 -8.90 10.71
CA VAL A 170 5.57 -8.58 11.43
C VAL A 170 4.43 -9.49 10.99
N MET A 171 4.24 -9.68 9.67
CA MET A 171 3.22 -10.57 9.11
C MET A 171 3.37 -12.00 9.64
N LEU A 172 4.58 -12.57 9.62
CA LEU A 172 4.86 -13.92 10.09
C LEU A 172 4.56 -14.08 11.58
N GLY A 173 4.82 -13.05 12.40
CA GLY A 173 4.44 -13.04 13.81
C GLY A 173 2.93 -13.07 14.04
N VAL A 174 2.14 -12.41 13.19
CA VAL A 174 0.67 -12.54 13.25
C VAL A 174 0.21 -13.93 12.82
N LEU A 175 0.81 -14.48 11.75
CA LEU A 175 0.43 -15.79 11.21
C LEU A 175 0.78 -16.96 12.16
N SER A 176 1.85 -16.86 12.96
CA SER A 176 2.21 -17.89 13.93
C SER A 176 1.16 -18.08 15.02
N GLU A 177 0.33 -17.06 15.26
CA GLU A 177 -0.75 -17.04 16.25
C GLU A 177 -2.08 -17.55 15.68
N ALA A 178 -2.16 -17.87 14.38
CA ALA A 178 -3.38 -18.26 13.69
C ALA A 178 -3.82 -19.73 13.93
N ARG A 179 -3.42 -20.32 15.07
CA ARG A 179 -3.68 -21.71 15.43
C ARG A 179 -5.15 -21.95 15.82
#